data_AF-A0A969K5S0-F1
#
_entry.id   AF-A0A969K5S0-F1
#
_cell.length_a   1.000
_cell.length_b   1.000
_cell.length_c   1.000
_cell.angle_alpha   90.00
_cell.angle_beta   90.00
_cell.angle_gamma   90.00
#
_symmetry.space_group_name_H-M   'P 1'
#
loop_
_entity.id
_entity.type
_entity.pdbx_description
1 polymer ?
#
loop_
_entity_poly.entity_id
_entity_poly.type
_entity_poly.pdbx_seq_one_letter_code
_entity_poly.pdbx_strand_id
1 'polypeptide(L)' 'MDLYLDFIRPLFFSGLNADPEWMHNQFIGTLAALSQRSRQPGFHWICDRLYRSYNFDDPRLAQTLWGIRFRNPLGL' A
#
# COMPACT_ATOMS: atom_id res chain seq x y z
N MET A 1 -16.09 -0.91 0.54
CA MET A 1 -15.47 -0.31 -0.66
C MET A 1 -14.00 -0.66 -0.58
N ASP A 2 -13.59 -1.61 -1.40
CA ASP A 2 -12.19 -1.99 -1.53
C ASP A 2 -11.64 -1.21 -2.71
N LEU A 3 -10.86 -0.16 -2.42
CA LEU A 3 -10.31 0.73 -3.44
C LEU A 3 -9.42 -0.03 -4.44
N TYR A 4 -8.84 -1.17 -4.06
CA TYR A 4 -8.08 -2.01 -4.97
C TYR A 4 -9.00 -2.72 -5.97
N LEU A 5 -10.01 -3.43 -5.48
CA LEU A 5 -10.92 -4.21 -6.33
C LEU A 5 -11.84 -3.32 -7.17
N ASP A 6 -12.33 -2.24 -6.58
CA ASP A 6 -13.39 -1.41 -7.16
C ASP A 6 -12.83 -0.39 -8.16
N PHE A 7 -11.56 0.05 -8.01
CA PHE A 7 -11.00 1.13 -8.82
C PHE A 7 -9.62 0.82 -9.41
N ILE A 8 -8.64 0.43 -8.60
CA ILE A 8 -7.26 0.21 -9.09
C ILE A 8 -7.24 -0.93 -10.09
N ARG A 9 -7.73 -2.11 -9.72
CA ARG A 9 -7.70 -3.30 -10.58
C ARG A 9 -8.38 -3.07 -11.95
N PRO A 10 -9.63 -2.57 -12.04
CA PRO A 10 -10.25 -2.34 -13.36
C PRO A 10 -9.55 -1.24 -14.17
N LEU A 11 -9.07 -0.17 -13.54
CA LEU A 11 -8.36 0.89 -14.24
C LEU A 11 -7.05 0.39 -14.87
N PHE A 12 -6.26 -0.35 -14.10
CA PHE A 12 -4.94 -0.82 -14.51
C PHE A 12 -5.00 -2.02 -15.46
N PHE A 13 -5.97 -2.94 -15.29
CA PHE A 13 -6.01 -4.19 -16.07
C PHE A 13 -7.09 -4.24 -17.15
N SER A 14 -7.98 -3.25 -17.23
CA SER A 14 -9.08 -3.26 -18.21
C SER A 14 -9.34 -1.89 -18.88
N GLY A 15 -8.97 -0.78 -18.23
CA GLY A 15 -9.19 0.57 -18.76
C GLY A 15 -8.03 1.13 -19.57
N LEU A 16 -6.80 0.89 -19.12
CA LEU A 16 -5.56 1.33 -19.77
C LEU A 16 -4.85 0.09 -20.31
N ASN A 17 -4.89 -0.18 -21.62
CA ASN A 17 -4.01 -1.16 -22.27
C ASN A 17 -2.55 -0.66 -22.26
N ALA A 18 -2.04 -0.29 -21.08
CA ALA A 18 -0.73 0.29 -20.87
C ALA A 18 0.29 -0.81 -20.58
N ASP A 19 1.53 -0.54 -20.96
CA ASP A 19 2.65 -1.44 -20.71
C ASP A 19 2.79 -1.72 -19.19
N PRO A 20 2.85 -3.01 -18.77
CA PRO A 20 2.89 -3.37 -17.34
C PRO A 20 4.10 -2.80 -16.60
N GLU A 21 5.26 -2.71 -17.25
CA GLU A 21 6.48 -2.18 -16.65
C GLU A 21 6.37 -0.66 -16.46
N TRP A 22 5.85 0.04 -17.47
CA TRP A 22 5.54 1.46 -17.36
C TRP A 22 4.56 1.72 -16.20
N MET A 23 3.47 0.95 -16.10
CA MET A 23 2.51 1.10 -15.00
C MET A 23 3.14 0.82 -13.64
N HIS A 24 3.96 -0.22 -13.54
CA HIS A 24 4.70 -0.55 -12.32
C HIS A 24 5.57 0.63 -11.90
N ASN A 25 6.35 1.20 -12.82
CA ASN A 25 7.21 2.35 -12.56
C ASN A 25 6.41 3.59 -12.12
N GLN A 26 5.25 3.86 -12.74
CA GLN A 26 4.35 4.93 -12.29
C GLN A 26 3.82 4.68 -10.88
N PHE A 27 3.48 3.44 -10.54
CA PHE A 27 2.97 3.07 -9.23
C PHE A 27 4.03 3.26 -8.13
N ILE A 28 5.25 2.74 -8.37
CA ILE A 28 6.39 2.92 -7.48
C ILE A 28 6.71 4.40 -7.29
N GLY A 29 6.74 5.19 -8.39
CA GLY A 29 6.98 6.63 -8.33
C GLY A 29 5.92 7.37 -7.49
N THR A 30 4.65 6.99 -7.66
CA THR A 30 3.53 7.58 -6.90
C THR A 30 3.63 7.24 -5.41
N LEU A 31 3.92 5.99 -5.06
CA LEU A 31 4.11 5.56 -3.66
C LEU A 31 5.33 6.23 -3.02
N ALA A 32 6.43 6.40 -3.76
CA ALA A 32 7.61 7.11 -3.30
C ALA A 32 7.31 8.59 -3.03
N ALA A 33 6.56 9.26 -3.91
CA ALA A 33 6.12 10.64 -3.68
C ALA A 33 5.19 10.75 -2.47
N LEU A 34 4.28 9.80 -2.28
CA LEU A 34 3.38 9.76 -1.13
C LEU A 34 4.14 9.55 0.18
N SER A 35 5.14 8.65 0.20
CA SER A 35 5.93 8.39 1.40
C SER A 35 6.72 9.62 1.85
N GLN A 36 7.31 10.36 0.90
CA GLN A 36 8.03 11.61 1.18
C GLN A 36 7.11 12.72 1.71
N ARG A 37 5.87 12.78 1.21
CA ARG A 37 4.90 13.82 1.61
C ARG A 37 4.05 13.44 2.82
N SER A 38 4.09 12.20 3.29
CA SER A 38 3.26 11.66 4.39
C SER A 38 3.29 12.49 5.69
N ARG A 39 4.38 13.23 5.94
CA ARG A 39 4.57 14.10 7.11
C ARG A 39 4.09 15.54 6.91
N GLN A 40 3.66 15.90 5.70
CA GLN A 40 3.16 17.25 5.39
C GLN A 40 1.67 17.36 5.80
N PRO A 41 1.26 18.49 6.39
CA PRO A 41 -0.08 18.67 6.98
C PRO A 41 -1.29 18.63 6.02
N GLY A 42 -1.12 18.23 4.75
CA GLY A 42 -2.22 17.96 3.82
C GLY A 42 -2.28 16.51 3.29
N PHE A 43 -1.22 15.72 3.50
CA PHE A 43 -1.10 14.36 2.96
C PHE A 43 -1.33 13.27 4.01
N HIS A 44 -1.30 13.63 5.29
CA HIS A 44 -1.48 12.71 6.40
C HIS A 44 -2.80 11.93 6.33
N TRP A 45 -3.88 12.60 5.93
CA TRP A 45 -5.20 11.96 5.82
C TRP A 45 -5.25 10.81 4.82
N ILE A 46 -4.50 10.89 3.71
CA ILE A 46 -4.44 9.83 2.70
C ILE A 46 -3.74 8.60 3.31
N CYS A 47 -2.61 8.81 3.98
CA CYS A 47 -1.90 7.74 4.67
C CYS A 47 -2.75 7.09 5.77
N ASP A 48 -3.47 7.88 6.56
CA ASP A 48 -4.40 7.39 7.59
C ASP A 48 -5.54 6.58 6.99
N ARG A 49 -6.11 7.05 5.86
CA ARG A 49 -7.18 6.34 5.17
C ARG A 49 -6.70 4.98 4.65
N LEU A 50 -5.52 4.94 4.04
CA LEU A 50 -4.90 3.70 3.58
C LEU A 50 -4.60 2.76 4.76
N TYR A 51 -4.01 3.28 5.84
CA TYR A 51 -3.71 2.50 7.03
C TYR A 51 -4.98 1.86 7.60
N ARG A 52 -6.06 2.63 7.79
CA ARG A 52 -7.33 2.08 8.31
C ARG A 52 -8.00 1.09 7.37
N SER A 53 -7.77 1.18 6.06
CA SER A 53 -8.42 0.31 5.07
C SER A 53 -7.66 -1.00 4.84
N TYR A 54 -6.33 -0.98 5.00
CA TYR A 54 -5.45 -2.09 4.60
C TYR A 54 -4.58 -2.65 5.73
N ASN A 55 -4.57 -2.05 6.92
CA ASN A 55 -3.88 -2.60 8.07
C ASN A 55 -4.77 -3.64 8.79
N PHE A 56 -4.20 -4.81 9.03
CA PHE A 56 -4.75 -5.81 9.94
C PHE A 56 -3.73 -6.09 11.03
N ASP A 57 -4.12 -5.90 12.29
CA ASP A 57 -3.27 -6.12 13.45
C ASP A 57 -3.94 -7.12 14.38
N ASP A 58 -3.28 -8.27 14.59
CA ASP A 58 -3.71 -9.30 15.53
C ASP A 58 -2.46 -9.79 16.28
N PRO A 59 -2.41 -9.68 17.62
CA PRO A 59 -1.28 -10.14 18.42
C PRO A 59 -0.90 -11.61 18.19
N ARG A 60 -1.83 -12.45 17.74
CA ARG A 60 -1.60 -13.86 17.41
C ARG A 60 -0.70 -14.05 16.18
N LEU A 61 -0.60 -13.03 15.33
CA LEU A 61 0.28 -13.03 14.15
C LEU A 61 1.70 -12.57 14.47
N ALA A 62 1.94 -11.96 15.64
CA ALA A 62 3.25 -11.45 15.98
C ALA A 62 4.26 -12.59 16.22
N GLN A 63 5.46 -12.46 15.68
CA GLN A 63 6.53 -13.47 15.79
C GLN A 63 7.88 -12.80 16.07
N THR A 64 8.74 -13.48 16.81
CA THR A 64 10.13 -13.06 16.99
C THR A 64 11.04 -14.04 16.26
N LEU A 65 11.77 -13.56 15.26
CA LEU A 65 12.71 -14.34 14.46
C LEU A 65 14.07 -13.65 14.48
N TRP A 66 15.16 -14.38 14.73
CA TRP A 66 16.52 -13.82 14.86
C TRP A 66 16.63 -12.64 15.85
N GLY A 67 15.82 -12.64 16.90
CA GLY A 67 15.76 -11.55 17.89
C GLY A 67 14.99 -10.30 17.43
N ILE A 68 14.39 -10.30 16.24
CA ILE A 68 13.59 -9.20 15.69
C ILE A 68 12.11 -9.54 15.82
N ARG A 69 11.32 -8.62 16.37
CA ARG A 69 9.86 -8.77 16.48
C ARG A 69 9.16 -8.26 15.22
N PHE A 70 8.47 -9.16 14.53
CA PHE A 70 7.58 -8.88 13.41
C PHE A 70 6.14 -8.82 13.90
N ARG A 71 5.35 -7.84 13.41
CA ARG A 71 3.94 -7.68 13.78
C ARG A 71 3.03 -8.75 13.17
N ASN A 72 3.43 -9.28 12.02
CA ASN A 72 2.77 -10.39 11.33
C ASN A 72 3.83 -11.14 10.49
N PRO A 73 3.54 -12.36 10.00
CA PRO A 73 4.49 -13.16 9.23
C PRO A 73 4.53 -12.84 7.73
N LEU A 74 3.77 -11.84 7.24
CA LEU A 74 3.66 -11.53 5.82
C LEU A 74 4.73 -10.52 5.38
N GLY A 75 5.51 -10.89 4.36
CA GLY A 75 6.42 -9.99 3.63
C GLY A 75 5.77 -9.45 2.35
N LEU A 76 6.34 -8.37 1.81
CA LEU A 76 6.02 -7.85 0.48
C LEU A 76 6.70 -8.66 -0.62
#